data_AF-A0A2S2B4G4-F1
#
_entry.id   AF-A0A2S2B4G4-F1
#
_cell.length_a   1.000
_cell.length_b   1.000
_cell.length_c   1.000
_cell.angle_alpha   90.00
_cell.angle_beta   90.00
_cell.angle_gamma   90.00
#
_symmetry.space_group_name_H-M   'P 1'
#
loop_
_entity.id
_entity.type
_entity.pdbx_description
1 polymer ?
#
loop_
_entity_poly.entity_id
_entity_poly.type
_entity_poly.pdbx_seq_one_letter_code
_entity_poly.pdbx_strand_id
1 'polypeptide(L)'
;MFHLPLLLLAALCISVSAAQNVADSPWSSNEKADFFIRSFNEVISRSSAFTSQQIDDMSSIGETLISSIDNMAKNGRSSTKKLQALNMAFASSMAEIAIAEQGGQSIDVKTNAIIDALNEAFIRTSGSVNNEFISEIRQLILMFSQVSMNDSASGSTAAANAGATVSGSVPSDAASAGQGYGP
;
A
#
# COMPACT_ATOMS: atom_id res chain seq x y z
N MET A 1 30.32 41.37 29.18
CA MET A 1 28.87 41.64 29.33
C MET A 1 28.10 41.44 28.00
N PHE A 2 28.46 40.44 27.15
CA PHE A 2 27.88 40.26 25.80
C PHE A 2 27.45 38.82 25.43
N HIS A 3 27.48 37.86 26.37
CA HIS A 3 27.12 36.45 26.06
C HIS A 3 25.66 36.08 26.34
N LEU A 4 24.92 36.90 27.08
CA LEU A 4 23.51 36.68 27.40
C LEU A 4 22.56 36.79 26.18
N PRO A 5 22.72 37.74 25.22
CA PRO A 5 21.81 37.85 24.08
C PRO A 5 22.02 36.74 23.04
N LEU A 6 23.23 36.20 22.91
CA LEU A 6 23.55 35.12 21.97
C LEU A 6 22.93 33.77 22.39
N LEU A 7 22.93 33.48 23.70
CA LEU A 7 22.28 32.29 24.25
C LEU A 7 20.76 32.34 24.14
N LEU A 8 20.16 33.53 24.29
CA LEU A 8 18.71 33.71 24.15
C LEU A 8 18.26 33.55 22.68
N LEU A 9 19.05 34.02 21.71
CA LEU A 9 18.78 33.87 20.28
C LEU A 9 18.92 32.41 19.82
N ALA A 10 19.95 31.70 20.30
CA ALA A 10 20.14 30.28 20.00
C ALA A 10 19.01 29.40 20.56
N ALA A 11 18.54 29.68 21.79
CA ALA A 11 17.40 28.98 22.38
C ALA A 11 16.08 29.26 21.63
N LEU A 12 15.90 30.48 21.11
CA LEU A 12 14.73 30.82 20.28
C LEU A 12 14.74 30.09 18.93
N CYS A 13 15.91 29.96 18.29
CA CYS A 13 16.04 29.21 17.02
C CYS A 13 15.69 27.73 17.17
N ILE A 14 16.11 27.08 18.26
CA ILE A 14 15.80 25.65 18.50
C ILE A 14 14.29 25.46 18.73
N SER A 15 13.65 26.42 19.40
CA SER A 15 12.20 26.40 19.67
C SER A 15 11.36 26.55 18.39
N VAL A 16 11.83 27.37 17.44
CA VAL A 16 11.17 27.60 16.14
C VAL A 16 11.24 26.37 15.24
N SER A 17 12.32 25.58 15.29
CA SER A 17 12.44 24.35 14.47
C SER A 17 11.55 23.21 14.97
N ALA A 18 11.28 23.12 16.28
CA ALA A 18 10.43 22.08 16.84
C ALA A 18 8.93 22.33 16.59
N ALA A 19 8.50 23.59 16.47
CA ALA A 19 7.10 23.96 16.23
C ALA A 19 6.64 23.81 14.76
N GLN A 20 7.55 23.66 13.80
CA GLN A 20 7.23 23.60 12.37
C GLN A 20 6.69 22.23 11.90
N ASN A 21 6.90 21.16 12.67
CA ASN A 21 6.60 19.80 12.19
C ASN A 21 5.12 19.37 12.30
N VAL A 22 4.27 20.12 13.03
CA VAL A 22 2.82 19.82 13.15
C VAL A 22 1.97 20.77 12.30
N ALA A 23 2.45 22.00 12.06
CA ALA A 23 1.72 23.00 11.26
C ALA A 23 1.71 22.66 9.76
N ASP A 24 2.82 22.12 9.25
CA ASP A 24 2.99 21.77 7.83
C ASP A 24 2.82 20.27 7.57
N SER A 25 1.79 19.66 8.15
CA SER A 25 1.35 18.33 7.74
C SER A 25 0.20 18.45 6.73
N PRO A 26 0.09 17.57 5.71
CA PRO A 26 -1.11 17.48 4.88
C PRO A 26 -2.39 17.24 5.70
N TRP A 27 -2.24 16.71 6.91
CA TRP A 27 -3.35 16.32 7.79
C TRP A 27 -3.68 17.39 8.83
N SER A 28 -3.08 18.58 8.74
CA SER A 28 -3.34 19.67 9.69
C SER A 28 -4.67 20.38 9.44
N SER A 29 -5.23 20.28 8.22
CA SER A 29 -6.56 20.78 7.88
C SER A 29 -7.26 19.89 6.85
N ASN A 30 -8.57 20.02 6.72
CA ASN A 30 -9.35 19.26 5.74
C ASN A 30 -8.95 19.64 4.31
N GLU A 31 -8.69 20.93 4.08
CA GLU A 31 -8.31 21.48 2.78
C GLU A 31 -6.95 20.95 2.33
N LYS A 32 -5.98 20.86 3.25
CA LYS A 32 -4.68 20.23 2.96
C LYS A 32 -4.83 18.74 2.68
N ALA A 33 -5.70 18.04 3.40
CA ALA A 33 -5.91 16.60 3.21
C ALA A 33 -6.59 16.30 1.87
N ASP A 34 -7.62 17.07 1.49
CA ASP A 34 -8.24 16.99 0.16
C ASP A 34 -7.21 17.28 -0.95
N PHE A 35 -6.46 18.37 -0.81
CA PHE A 35 -5.44 18.75 -1.79
C PHE A 35 -4.34 17.69 -1.94
N PHE A 36 -3.94 17.04 -0.85
CA PHE A 36 -2.98 15.94 -0.88
C PHE A 36 -3.50 14.75 -1.70
N ILE A 37 -4.73 14.31 -1.44
CA ILE A 37 -5.34 13.16 -2.16
C ILE A 37 -5.47 13.49 -3.66
N ARG A 38 -5.92 14.71 -3.99
CA ARG A 38 -6.00 15.16 -5.39
C ARG A 38 -4.63 15.21 -6.06
N SER A 39 -3.62 15.72 -5.36
CA SER A 39 -2.25 15.80 -5.88
C SER A 39 -1.68 14.40 -6.14
N PHE A 40 -1.91 13.45 -5.23
CA PHE A 40 -1.54 12.07 -5.44
C PHE A 40 -2.22 11.49 -6.68
N ASN A 41 -3.54 11.63 -6.80
CA ASN A 41 -4.30 11.10 -7.94
C ASN A 41 -3.86 11.72 -9.28
N GLU A 42 -3.50 13.00 -9.29
CA GLU A 42 -2.97 13.68 -10.48
C GLU A 42 -1.63 13.09 -10.94
N VAL A 43 -0.76 12.73 -10.00
CA VAL A 43 0.56 12.17 -10.31
C VAL A 43 0.44 10.70 -10.70
N ILE A 44 -0.31 9.91 -9.93
CA ILE A 44 -0.44 8.46 -10.14
C ILE A 44 -1.14 8.15 -11.46
N SER A 45 -2.13 8.95 -11.87
CA SER A 45 -2.85 8.77 -13.15
C SER A 45 -1.98 8.97 -14.39
N ARG A 46 -0.83 9.66 -14.24
CA ARG A 46 0.17 9.83 -15.31
C ARG A 46 1.19 8.70 -15.33
N SER A 47 1.18 7.83 -14.32
CA SER A 47 2.10 6.70 -14.24
C SER A 47 1.73 5.63 -15.25
N SER A 48 2.73 5.07 -15.92
CA SER A 48 2.56 3.88 -16.75
C SER A 48 2.65 2.57 -15.94
N ALA A 49 2.87 2.65 -14.63
CA ALA A 49 3.07 1.48 -13.77
C ALA A 49 1.78 0.68 -13.55
N PHE A 50 0.63 1.35 -13.63
CA PHE A 50 -0.69 0.81 -13.33
C PHE A 50 -1.54 0.71 -14.60
N THR A 51 -2.50 -0.22 -14.60
CA THR A 51 -3.55 -0.28 -15.62
C THR A 51 -4.56 0.85 -15.40
N SER A 52 -5.35 1.16 -16.43
CA SER A 52 -6.43 2.16 -16.28
C SER A 52 -7.43 1.78 -15.19
N GLN A 53 -7.78 0.49 -15.07
CA GLN A 53 -8.67 0.00 -14.02
C GLN A 53 -8.09 0.26 -12.62
N GLN A 54 -6.80 -0.07 -12.41
CA GLN A 54 -6.11 0.19 -11.14
C GLN A 54 -6.11 1.70 -10.80
N ILE A 55 -5.90 2.56 -11.79
CA ILE A 55 -5.95 4.02 -11.59
C ILE A 55 -7.37 4.49 -11.24
N ASP A 56 -8.40 3.94 -11.90
CA ASP A 56 -9.79 4.26 -11.61
C ASP A 56 -10.18 3.84 -10.19
N ASP A 57 -9.72 2.67 -9.74
CA ASP A 57 -9.95 2.16 -8.39
C ASP A 57 -9.23 3.01 -7.33
N MET A 58 -7.98 3.40 -7.58
CA MET A 58 -7.25 4.36 -6.74
C MET A 58 -7.99 5.71 -6.64
N SER A 59 -8.50 6.22 -7.77
CA SER A 59 -9.25 7.48 -7.81
C SER A 59 -10.54 7.39 -7.01
N SER A 60 -11.31 6.31 -7.18
CA SER A 60 -12.56 6.06 -6.46
C SER A 60 -12.38 6.01 -4.94
N ILE A 61 -11.31 5.37 -4.47
CA ILE A 61 -10.96 5.36 -3.04
C ILE A 61 -10.58 6.77 -2.57
N GLY A 62 -9.78 7.51 -3.36
CA GLY A 62 -9.45 8.91 -3.07
C GLY A 62 -10.69 9.80 -2.93
N GLU A 63 -11.66 9.68 -3.84
CA GLU A 63 -12.94 10.41 -3.80
C GLU A 63 -13.79 10.03 -2.58
N THR A 64 -13.79 8.75 -2.21
CA THR A 64 -14.48 8.25 -1.00
C THR A 64 -13.88 8.87 0.27
N LEU A 65 -12.56 9.00 0.33
CA LEU A 65 -11.86 9.62 1.45
C LEU A 65 -12.10 11.12 1.52
N ILE A 66 -12.03 11.83 0.38
CA ILE A 66 -12.39 13.24 0.29
C ILE A 66 -13.82 13.47 0.81
N SER A 67 -14.77 12.66 0.33
CA SER A 67 -16.17 12.72 0.79
C SER A 67 -16.29 12.46 2.30
N SER A 68 -15.47 11.57 2.85
CA SER A 68 -15.44 11.29 4.28
C SER A 68 -14.85 12.45 5.08
N ILE A 69 -13.79 13.09 4.58
CA ILE A 69 -13.19 14.30 5.17
C ILE A 69 -14.23 15.43 5.22
N ASP A 70 -14.91 15.69 4.10
CA ASP A 70 -15.96 16.70 4.01
C ASP A 70 -17.11 16.44 4.99
N ASN A 71 -17.56 15.19 5.08
CA ASN A 71 -18.60 14.81 6.03
C ASN A 71 -18.14 14.99 7.49
N MET A 72 -16.91 14.64 7.82
CA MET A 72 -16.37 14.89 9.15
C MET A 72 -16.24 16.39 9.46
N ALA A 73 -15.82 17.19 8.48
CA ALA A 73 -15.71 18.63 8.61
C ALA A 73 -17.08 19.27 8.90
N LYS A 74 -18.09 18.94 8.08
CA LYS A 74 -19.47 19.45 8.22
C LYS A 74 -20.09 19.11 9.58
N ASN A 75 -19.77 17.94 10.12
CA ASN A 75 -20.31 17.48 11.40
C ASN A 75 -19.47 17.90 12.63
N GLY A 76 -18.44 18.74 12.47
CA GLY A 76 -17.54 19.13 13.56
C GLY A 76 -16.75 17.96 14.16
N ARG A 77 -16.60 16.87 13.40
CA ARG A 77 -15.94 15.63 13.81
C ARG A 77 -14.52 15.50 13.26
N SER A 78 -14.05 16.45 12.45
CA SER A 78 -12.68 16.43 11.94
C SER A 78 -11.67 16.79 13.03
N SER A 79 -10.54 16.09 13.03
CA SER A 79 -9.37 16.40 13.86
C SER A 79 -8.11 15.90 13.19
N THR A 80 -6.95 16.50 13.50
CA THR A 80 -5.64 16.12 12.94
C THR A 80 -5.37 14.63 13.06
N LYS A 81 -5.69 14.01 14.21
CA LYS A 81 -5.49 12.57 14.43
C LYS A 81 -6.36 11.72 13.50
N LYS A 82 -7.58 12.16 13.19
CA LYS A 82 -8.46 11.45 12.26
C LYS A 82 -8.00 11.62 10.83
N LEU A 83 -7.57 12.81 10.44
CA LEU A 83 -6.98 13.05 9.12
C LEU A 83 -5.69 12.22 8.93
N GLN A 84 -4.85 12.13 9.97
CA GLN A 84 -3.66 11.27 9.95
C GLN A 84 -4.01 9.79 9.86
N ALA A 85 -5.05 9.32 10.56
CA ALA A 85 -5.52 7.94 10.42
C ALA A 85 -6.04 7.65 9.01
N LEU A 86 -6.75 8.61 8.39
CA LEU A 86 -7.18 8.51 7.00
C LEU A 86 -6.00 8.45 6.03
N ASN A 87 -4.89 9.12 6.30
CA ASN A 87 -3.67 8.99 5.50
C ASN A 87 -3.11 7.57 5.52
N MET A 88 -3.01 6.97 6.71
CA MET A 88 -2.55 5.59 6.82
C MET A 88 -3.51 4.64 6.08
N ALA A 89 -4.82 4.87 6.21
CA ALA A 89 -5.83 4.09 5.48
C ALA A 89 -5.69 4.26 3.96
N PHE A 90 -5.53 5.50 3.48
CA PHE A 90 -5.34 5.81 2.08
C PHE A 90 -4.14 5.08 1.50
N ALA A 91 -2.97 5.24 2.10
CA ALA A 91 -1.75 4.63 1.61
C ALA A 91 -1.77 3.10 1.74
N SER A 92 -2.42 2.56 2.77
CA SER A 92 -2.67 1.11 2.88
C SER A 92 -3.55 0.60 1.73
N SER A 93 -4.59 1.33 1.34
CA SER A 93 -5.43 0.96 0.18
C SER A 93 -4.66 1.05 -1.14
N MET A 94 -3.79 2.05 -1.32
CA MET A 94 -2.95 2.13 -2.52
C MET A 94 -1.94 0.97 -2.58
N ALA A 95 -1.36 0.62 -1.43
CA ALA A 95 -0.47 -0.52 -1.29
C ALA A 95 -1.16 -1.85 -1.60
N GLU A 96 -2.41 -2.00 -1.19
CA GLU A 96 -3.24 -3.17 -1.49
C GLU A 96 -3.51 -3.30 -3.00
N ILE A 97 -3.95 -2.23 -3.67
CA ILE A 97 -4.19 -2.24 -5.13
C ILE A 97 -2.92 -2.62 -5.89
N ALA A 98 -1.76 -2.14 -5.46
CA ALA A 98 -0.49 -2.46 -6.11
C ALA A 98 -0.16 -3.97 -6.11
N ILE A 99 -0.62 -4.70 -5.09
CA ILE A 99 -0.31 -6.11 -4.87
C ILE A 99 -1.46 -7.03 -5.31
N ALA A 100 -2.69 -6.73 -4.89
CA ALA A 100 -3.84 -7.61 -5.05
C ALA A 100 -4.34 -7.66 -6.50
N GLU A 101 -4.19 -6.57 -7.25
CA GLU A 101 -4.66 -6.51 -8.62
C GLU A 101 -3.60 -6.97 -9.63
N GLN A 102 -3.92 -8.06 -10.32
CA GLN A 102 -3.10 -8.60 -11.39
C GLN A 102 -3.01 -7.63 -12.58
N GLY A 103 -1.87 -7.63 -13.27
CA GLY A 103 -1.58 -6.72 -14.38
C GLY A 103 -0.78 -5.49 -13.97
N GLY A 104 -0.55 -4.58 -14.92
CA GLY A 104 0.40 -3.48 -14.75
C GLY A 104 1.86 -3.93 -14.82
N GLN A 105 2.77 -3.08 -14.37
CA GLN A 105 4.20 -3.40 -14.31
C GLN A 105 4.57 -4.19 -13.05
N SER A 106 5.86 -4.48 -12.85
CA SER A 106 6.32 -5.20 -11.67
C SER A 106 5.98 -4.45 -10.38
N ILE A 107 5.90 -5.20 -9.27
CA ILE A 107 5.62 -4.66 -7.93
C ILE A 107 6.61 -3.56 -7.57
N ASP A 108 7.89 -3.69 -7.90
CA ASP A 108 8.90 -2.64 -7.65
C ASP A 108 8.57 -1.34 -8.40
N VAL A 109 8.14 -1.43 -9.66
CA VAL A 109 7.79 -0.25 -10.47
C VAL A 109 6.51 0.41 -9.94
N LYS A 110 5.49 -0.38 -9.59
CA LYS A 110 4.27 0.11 -8.94
C LYS A 110 4.56 0.79 -7.60
N THR A 111 5.43 0.18 -6.80
CA THR A 111 5.87 0.72 -5.51
C THR A 111 6.52 2.08 -5.71
N ASN A 112 7.48 2.19 -6.62
CA ASN A 112 8.14 3.47 -6.89
C ASN A 112 7.15 4.54 -7.37
N ALA A 113 6.21 4.18 -8.24
CA ALA A 113 5.18 5.11 -8.69
C ALA A 113 4.28 5.63 -7.54
N ILE A 114 3.89 4.78 -6.59
CA ILE A 114 3.17 5.20 -5.38
C ILE A 114 4.02 6.14 -4.53
N ILE A 115 5.29 5.78 -4.31
CA ILE A 115 6.21 6.59 -3.50
C ILE A 115 6.47 7.96 -4.14
N ASP A 116 6.64 8.01 -5.46
CA ASP A 116 6.81 9.26 -6.20
C ASP A 116 5.56 10.14 -6.11
N ALA A 117 4.37 9.55 -6.26
CA ALA A 117 3.11 10.28 -6.11
C ALA A 117 2.90 10.79 -4.68
N LEU A 118 3.25 10.01 -3.65
CA LEU A 118 3.20 10.45 -2.26
C LEU A 118 4.20 11.59 -2.01
N ASN A 119 5.43 11.48 -2.48
CA ASN A 119 6.46 12.52 -2.35
C ASN A 119 5.99 13.83 -2.97
N GLU A 120 5.49 13.80 -4.20
CA GLU A 120 4.93 14.97 -4.88
C GLU A 120 3.76 15.57 -4.11
N ALA A 121 2.83 14.74 -3.62
CA ALA A 121 1.69 15.21 -2.82
C ALA A 121 2.13 15.87 -1.50
N PHE A 122 3.16 15.33 -0.84
CA PHE A 122 3.76 15.94 0.35
C PHE A 122 4.46 17.27 0.04
N ILE A 123 5.24 17.34 -1.04
CA ILE A 123 5.90 18.59 -1.45
C ILE A 123 4.87 19.67 -1.76
N ARG A 124 3.82 19.33 -2.52
CA ARG A 124 2.78 20.29 -2.91
C ARG A 124 1.95 20.79 -1.72
N THR A 125 1.70 19.93 -0.74
CA THR A 125 0.80 20.26 0.40
C THR A 125 1.53 20.89 1.58
N SER A 126 2.74 20.40 1.88
CA SER A 126 3.51 20.73 3.08
C SER A 126 4.89 21.30 2.81
N GLY A 127 5.32 21.38 1.55
CA GLY A 127 6.64 21.88 1.18
C GLY A 127 7.81 20.95 1.55
N SER A 128 7.54 19.80 2.17
CA SER A 128 8.55 18.83 2.58
C SER A 128 8.02 17.40 2.48
N VAL A 129 8.93 16.45 2.28
CA VAL A 129 8.62 15.01 2.23
C VAL A 129 8.68 14.40 3.62
N ASN A 130 7.67 13.59 3.97
CA ASN A 130 7.70 12.79 5.20
C ASN A 130 8.38 11.42 4.96
N ASN A 131 9.70 11.38 5.10
CA ASN A 131 10.50 10.18 4.83
C ASN A 131 10.15 8.98 5.74
N GLU A 132 9.72 9.23 6.97
CA GLU A 132 9.29 8.18 7.91
C GLU A 132 8.05 7.49 7.39
N PHE A 133 7.01 8.27 7.06
CA PHE A 133 5.78 7.76 6.47
C PHE A 133 6.04 7.02 5.15
N ILE A 134 6.89 7.56 4.27
CA ILE A 134 7.24 6.91 3.00
C ILE A 134 7.91 5.54 3.24
N SER A 135 8.78 5.43 4.26
CA SER A 135 9.41 4.17 4.64
C SER A 135 8.37 3.15 5.15
N GLU A 136 7.39 3.60 5.95
CA GLU A 136 6.29 2.75 6.41
C GLU A 136 5.48 2.20 5.24
N ILE A 137 5.12 3.03 4.25
CA ILE A 137 4.36 2.57 3.08
C ILE A 137 5.13 1.55 2.26
N ARG A 138 6.44 1.76 2.05
CA ARG A 138 7.28 0.78 1.37
C ARG A 138 7.28 -0.56 2.13
N GLN A 139 7.37 -0.54 3.45
CA GLN A 139 7.32 -1.76 4.27
C GLN A 139 5.95 -2.46 4.18
N LEU A 140 4.85 -1.70 4.18
CA LEU A 140 3.51 -2.25 4.02
C LEU A 140 3.33 -2.96 2.67
N ILE A 141 3.79 -2.35 1.57
CA ILE A 141 3.74 -2.97 0.24
C ILE A 141 4.57 -4.26 0.22
N LEU A 142 5.77 -4.25 0.81
CA LEU A 142 6.60 -5.44 0.92
C LEU A 142 5.92 -6.55 1.75
N MET A 143 5.27 -6.18 2.86
CA MET A 143 4.52 -7.14 3.69
C MET A 143 3.35 -7.75 2.91
N PHE A 144 2.54 -6.93 2.24
CA PHE A 144 1.43 -7.43 1.42
C PHE A 144 1.92 -8.33 0.29
N SER A 145 3.03 -7.98 -0.38
CA SER A 145 3.62 -8.83 -1.43
C SER A 145 4.01 -10.22 -0.91
N GLN A 146 4.58 -10.31 0.29
CA GLN A 146 4.97 -11.57 0.92
C GLN A 146 3.75 -12.40 1.32
N VAL A 147 2.72 -11.76 1.89
CA VAL A 147 1.46 -12.43 2.27
C VAL A 147 0.77 -13.00 1.04
N SER A 148 0.66 -12.23 -0.06
CA SER A 148 0.06 -12.71 -1.32
C SER A 148 0.82 -13.87 -1.95
N MET A 149 2.15 -13.89 -1.85
CA MET A 149 2.95 -15.03 -2.30
C MET A 149 2.74 -16.28 -1.43
N ASN A 150 2.61 -16.12 -0.11
CA ASN A 150 2.38 -17.24 0.79
C ASN A 150 0.97 -17.86 0.62
N ASP A 151 -0.04 -17.03 0.34
CA ASP A 151 -1.39 -17.49 0.00
C ASP A 151 -1.40 -18.29 -1.32
N SER A 152 -0.64 -17.82 -2.32
CA SER A 152 -0.50 -18.50 -3.62
C SER A 152 0.29 -19.82 -3.52
N ALA A 153 1.30 -19.88 -2.66
CA ALA A 153 2.10 -21.09 -2.42
C ALA A 153 1.33 -22.18 -1.66
N SER A 154 0.44 -21.78 -0.75
CA SER A 154 -0.40 -22.69 0.03
C SER A 154 -1.49 -23.39 -0.82
N GLY A 155 -1.79 -22.86 -2.02
CA GLY A 155 -2.66 -23.51 -3.01
C GLY A 155 -1.96 -24.52 -3.93
N SER A 156 -0.62 -24.64 -3.87
CA SER A 156 0.17 -25.43 -4.83
C SER A 156 0.48 -26.88 -4.41
N THR A 157 -0.09 -27.40 -3.32
CA THR A 157 0.11 -28.80 -2.89
C THR A 157 -0.94 -29.80 -3.39
N ALA A 158 -1.78 -29.44 -4.39
CA ALA A 158 -2.81 -30.33 -4.92
C ALA A 158 -2.54 -30.89 -6.34
N ALA A 159 -1.32 -30.79 -6.87
CA ALA A 159 -1.00 -31.32 -8.20
C ALA A 159 0.42 -31.89 -8.29
N ALA A 160 0.72 -32.93 -7.51
CA ALA A 160 1.86 -33.81 -7.79
C ALA A 160 1.51 -35.25 -7.38
N ASN A 161 0.72 -35.92 -8.23
CA ASN A 161 0.80 -37.37 -8.46
C ASN A 161 0.04 -37.71 -9.74
N ALA A 162 0.60 -37.30 -10.88
CA ALA A 162 0.22 -37.83 -12.18
C ALA A 162 1.48 -38.16 -13.00
N GLY A 163 1.91 -39.43 -12.90
CA GLY A 163 2.54 -40.17 -13.98
C GLY A 163 4.07 -40.08 -14.15
N ALA A 164 4.77 -41.17 -13.80
CA ALA A 164 5.99 -41.57 -14.48
C ALA A 164 5.95 -43.09 -14.75
N THR A 165 5.94 -43.44 -16.03
CA THR A 165 6.01 -44.80 -16.59
C THR A 165 7.48 -45.26 -16.70
N VAL A 166 7.76 -46.56 -16.53
CA VAL A 166 8.27 -47.51 -17.56
C VAL A 166 9.06 -48.73 -17.01
N SER A 167 8.70 -49.91 -17.54
CA SER A 167 9.48 -51.13 -17.88
C SER A 167 10.30 -51.94 -16.85
N GLY A 168 9.98 -53.24 -16.73
CA GLY A 168 10.95 -54.27 -16.33
C GLY A 168 10.41 -55.62 -15.82
N SER A 169 10.41 -56.63 -16.69
CA SER A 169 10.45 -58.10 -16.44
C SER A 169 9.20 -58.87 -15.93
N VAL A 170 8.74 -59.79 -16.78
CA VAL A 170 7.94 -61.01 -16.49
C VAL A 170 8.80 -62.03 -15.71
N PRO A 171 8.23 -62.91 -14.86
CA PRO A 171 7.69 -64.18 -15.37
C PRO A 171 6.39 -64.69 -14.71
N SER A 172 5.78 -65.60 -15.46
CA SER A 172 4.74 -66.62 -15.20
C SER A 172 4.44 -67.06 -13.76
N ASP A 173 3.15 -67.22 -13.42
CA ASP A 173 2.53 -68.56 -13.18
C ASP A 173 1.02 -68.50 -12.86
N ALA A 174 0.40 -69.67 -12.95
CA ALA A 174 -1.01 -69.97 -13.25
C ALA A 174 -2.04 -69.94 -12.08
N ALA A 175 -3.30 -70.26 -12.47
CA ALA A 175 -4.48 -70.70 -11.69
C ALA A 175 -5.51 -69.61 -11.32
N SER A 176 -6.70 -69.54 -11.94
CA SER A 176 -7.90 -70.41 -11.82
C SER A 176 -8.65 -70.29 -10.49
N ALA A 177 -9.86 -69.67 -10.49
CA ALA A 177 -11.15 -70.24 -10.02
C ALA A 177 -12.16 -69.21 -9.45
N GLY A 178 -13.46 -69.40 -9.77
CA GLY A 178 -14.65 -68.97 -9.00
C GLY A 178 -15.24 -67.61 -9.40
N GLN A 179 -16.36 -67.42 -10.12
CA GLN A 179 -17.68 -68.09 -10.24
C GLN A 179 -18.69 -67.69 -9.13
N GLY A 180 -19.82 -67.09 -9.52
CA GLY A 180 -21.12 -67.10 -8.81
C GLY A 180 -21.64 -65.73 -8.31
N TYR A 181 -22.63 -65.09 -8.95
CA TYR A 181 -24.12 -65.20 -8.81
C TYR A 181 -24.66 -64.51 -7.53
N GLY A 182 -25.31 -63.33 -7.59
CA GLY A 182 -26.74 -63.08 -7.93
C GLY A 182 -27.56 -62.89 -6.61
N PRO A 183 -28.81 -62.39 -6.58
CA PRO A 183 -29.63 -61.68 -7.58
C PRO A 183 -29.60 -60.14 -7.48
#